data_AF-A0A8E2EPB2-F1
#
_entry.id   AF-A0A8E2EPB2-F1
#
_cell.length_a   1.000
_cell.length_b   1.000
_cell.length_c   1.000
_cell.angle_alpha   90.00
_cell.angle_beta   90.00
_cell.angle_gamma   90.00
#
_symmetry.space_group_name_H-M   'P 1'
#
loop_
_entity.id
_entity.type
_entity.pdbx_description
1 polymer ?
#
loop_
_entity_poly.entity_id
_entity_poly.type
_entity_poly.pdbx_seq_one_letter_code
_entity_poly.pdbx_strand_id
1 'polypeptide(L)'
;MAEQSSLIDYEFTSISLYVLNQSVLTPLWKGAGIPYIGTSHGSDTSYIFNGVFPEGEITPDDQEMSKMLARSFIHFAYTGDPLSRSSSIKKFDEWPTAYRKINKEAGNMPSMLYIEVIGGPYGTSPASVTDRREEATEFGEFSSSLWLENVQQVVPDAQNSEGMESAASHARQRQIKREKLFQRCGYINSLAETLGI
;
A
#
# COMPACT_ATOMS: atom_id res chain seq x y z
N MET A 1 -11.43 8.73 33.23
CA MET A 1 -11.13 7.99 32.00
C MET A 1 -11.49 8.90 30.85
N ALA A 2 -10.61 9.09 29.86
CA ALA A 2 -10.89 9.97 28.73
C ALA A 2 -12.04 9.38 27.91
N GLU A 3 -13.08 10.17 27.65
CA GLU A 3 -14.23 9.75 26.85
C GLU A 3 -13.83 9.79 25.38
N GLN A 4 -13.57 8.63 24.78
CA GLN A 4 -12.94 8.51 23.45
C GLN A 4 -13.94 8.58 22.28
N SER A 5 -15.02 9.37 22.41
CA SER A 5 -15.99 9.52 21.33
C SER A 5 -16.85 10.77 21.51
N SER A 6 -17.14 11.44 20.40
CA SER A 6 -18.08 12.55 20.32
C SER A 6 -19.52 12.17 20.70
N LEU A 7 -19.81 10.87 20.80
CA LEU A 7 -21.09 10.35 21.27
C LEU A 7 -21.24 10.37 22.80
N ILE A 8 -20.14 10.53 23.54
CA ILE A 8 -20.13 10.63 25.01
C ILE A 8 -19.76 12.06 25.41
N ASP A 9 -18.69 12.59 24.81
CA ASP A 9 -18.20 13.95 25.07
C ASP A 9 -18.35 14.80 23.80
N TYR A 10 -19.26 15.77 23.80
CA TYR A 10 -19.50 16.65 22.66
C TYR A 10 -18.31 17.56 22.31
N GLU A 11 -17.35 17.73 23.23
CA GLU A 11 -16.10 18.45 22.98
C GLU A 11 -15.00 17.52 22.40
N PHE A 12 -15.24 16.20 22.38
CA PHE A 12 -14.27 15.24 21.86
C PHE A 12 -14.08 15.39 20.36
N THR A 13 -12.85 15.75 19.97
CA THR A 13 -12.43 15.82 18.58
C THR A 13 -12.33 14.40 18.01
N SER A 14 -13.01 14.14 16.90
CA SER A 14 -13.08 12.81 16.27
C SER A 14 -11.70 12.20 16.00
N ILE A 15 -11.59 10.89 16.20
CA ILE A 15 -10.42 10.10 15.80
C ILE A 15 -10.72 9.47 14.45
N SER A 16 -9.82 9.63 13.48
CA SER A 16 -9.87 8.96 12.18
C SER A 16 -8.64 8.08 12.01
N LEU A 17 -8.83 6.87 11.50
CA LEU A 17 -7.76 5.88 11.30
C LEU A 17 -7.67 5.51 9.83
N TYR A 18 -6.46 5.14 9.38
CA TYR A 18 -6.25 4.54 8.07
C TYR A 18 -5.20 3.43 8.10
N VAL A 19 -5.29 2.52 7.13
CA VAL A 19 -4.23 1.60 6.75
C VAL A 19 -3.94 1.82 5.28
N LEU A 20 -2.67 2.05 4.96
CA LEU A 20 -2.21 2.09 3.58
C LEU A 20 -1.93 0.66 3.10
N ASN A 21 -2.52 0.27 1.97
CA ASN A 21 -2.34 -1.03 1.33
C ASN A 21 -1.78 -0.89 -0.09
N GLN A 22 -0.97 0.15 -0.32
CA GLN A 22 -0.33 0.43 -1.61
C GLN A 22 1.05 1.06 -1.38
N SER A 23 2.02 0.74 -2.24
CA SER A 23 3.38 1.26 -2.09
C SER A 23 4.10 1.47 -3.42
N VAL A 24 4.61 2.68 -3.63
CA VAL A 24 5.55 2.98 -4.72
C VAL A 24 6.90 2.28 -4.55
N LEU A 25 7.19 1.73 -3.36
CA LEU A 25 8.41 0.95 -3.09
C LEU A 25 8.30 -0.50 -3.60
N THR A 26 7.13 -0.95 -4.05
CA THR A 26 6.94 -2.33 -4.55
C THR A 26 7.95 -2.73 -5.62
N PRO A 27 8.27 -1.88 -6.63
CA PRO A 27 9.31 -2.19 -7.61
C PRO A 27 10.72 -2.32 -6.99
N LEU A 28 11.04 -1.52 -5.96
CA LEU A 28 12.31 -1.62 -5.23
C LEU A 28 12.42 -2.95 -4.51
N TRP A 29 11.37 -3.36 -3.79
CA TRP A 29 11.32 -4.65 -3.09
C TRP A 29 11.38 -5.84 -4.05
N LYS A 30 10.70 -5.73 -5.20
CA LYS A 30 10.81 -6.70 -6.28
C LYS A 30 12.25 -6.77 -6.78
N GLY A 31 12.89 -5.65 -7.09
CA GLY A 31 14.30 -5.60 -7.53
C GLY A 31 15.30 -6.18 -6.53
N ALA A 32 15.01 -6.06 -5.23
CA ALA A 32 15.80 -6.64 -4.15
C ALA A 32 15.53 -8.15 -3.90
N GLY A 33 14.64 -8.78 -4.66
CA GLY A 33 14.31 -10.20 -4.51
C GLY A 33 13.38 -10.52 -3.33
N ILE A 34 12.70 -9.50 -2.78
CA ILE A 34 11.80 -9.61 -1.63
C ILE A 34 10.42 -8.99 -1.93
N PRO A 35 9.75 -9.38 -3.04
CA PRO A 35 8.49 -8.77 -3.48
C PRO A 35 7.34 -8.95 -2.48
N TYR A 36 7.50 -9.89 -1.54
CA TYR A 36 6.54 -10.24 -0.52
C TYR A 36 6.41 -9.17 0.58
N ILE A 37 7.32 -8.19 0.66
CA ILE A 37 7.18 -7.08 1.62
C ILE A 37 5.91 -6.23 1.36
N GLY A 38 5.51 -6.06 0.08
CA GLY A 38 4.37 -5.21 -0.27
C GLY A 38 4.52 -3.79 0.28
N THR A 39 3.57 -3.39 1.14
CA THR A 39 3.59 -2.08 1.82
C THR A 39 4.41 -2.16 3.11
N SER A 40 5.65 -1.68 3.06
CA SER A 40 6.52 -1.59 4.23
C SER A 40 6.24 -0.35 5.08
N HIS A 41 6.77 -0.34 6.31
CA HIS A 41 6.82 0.87 7.14
C HIS A 41 7.43 2.05 6.36
N GLY A 42 6.80 3.22 6.47
CA GLY A 42 7.18 4.43 5.76
C GLY A 42 6.73 4.51 4.30
N SER A 43 6.03 3.50 3.75
CA SER A 43 5.50 3.56 2.37
C SER A 43 4.52 4.72 2.14
N ASP A 44 3.88 5.20 3.21
CA ASP A 44 2.96 6.33 3.19
C ASP A 44 3.68 7.67 2.97
N THR A 45 4.94 7.80 3.37
CA THR A 45 5.72 9.04 3.24
C THR A 45 5.77 9.54 1.80
N SER A 46 5.98 8.63 0.83
CA SER A 46 6.01 8.98 -0.59
C SER A 46 4.70 9.60 -1.08
N TYR A 47 3.56 9.23 -0.47
CA TYR A 47 2.25 9.80 -0.81
C TYR A 47 1.93 11.07 -0.01
N ILE A 48 2.32 11.13 1.25
CA ILE A 48 2.06 12.28 2.13
C ILE A 48 2.82 13.52 1.63
N PHE A 49 4.08 13.35 1.20
CA PHE A 49 4.93 14.43 0.72
C PHE A 49 4.79 14.68 -0.79
N ASN A 50 3.54 14.65 -1.28
CA ASN A 50 3.16 15.03 -2.65
C ASN A 50 3.84 14.22 -3.78
N GLY A 51 4.00 12.90 -3.60
CA GLY A 51 4.53 12.05 -4.65
C GLY A 51 6.00 12.37 -4.90
N VAL A 52 6.79 12.50 -3.84
CA VAL A 52 8.24 12.55 -3.97
C VAL A 52 8.75 11.13 -3.80
N PHE A 53 9.23 10.56 -4.89
CA PHE A 53 9.80 9.21 -4.93
C PHE A 53 11.14 9.25 -5.68
N PRO A 54 12.24 9.63 -5.02
CA PRO A 54 13.54 9.79 -5.67
C PRO A 54 14.11 8.48 -6.23
N GLU A 55 13.61 7.32 -5.78
CA GLU A 55 14.08 6.01 -6.19
C GLU A 55 13.50 5.54 -7.54
N GLY A 56 12.52 6.24 -8.13
CA GLY A 56 11.91 5.81 -9.38
C GLY A 56 10.85 6.74 -9.96
N GLU A 57 10.02 6.18 -10.84
CA GLU A 57 8.89 6.86 -11.43
C GLU A 57 7.61 6.59 -10.62
N ILE A 58 6.74 7.59 -10.54
CA ILE A 58 5.45 7.50 -9.87
C ILE A 58 4.36 7.42 -10.93
N THR A 59 3.48 6.43 -10.79
CA THR A 59 2.36 6.26 -11.72
C THR A 59 1.35 7.41 -11.59
N PRO A 60 0.53 7.69 -12.62
CA PRO A 60 -0.54 8.68 -12.51
C PRO A 60 -1.53 8.39 -11.37
N ASP A 61 -1.80 7.12 -11.10
CA ASP A 61 -2.69 6.69 -10.01
C ASP A 61 -2.06 6.97 -8.63
N ASP A 62 -0.76 6.70 -8.48
CA ASP A 62 -0.02 7.02 -7.26
C ASP A 62 0.07 8.55 -7.03
N GLN A 63 0.25 9.34 -8.09
CA GLN A 63 0.23 10.80 -7.99
C GLN A 63 -1.15 11.30 -7.55
N GLU A 64 -2.23 10.73 -8.08
CA GLU A 64 -3.58 11.14 -7.70
C GLU A 64 -3.91 10.71 -6.27
N MET A 65 -3.50 9.49 -5.87
CA MET A 65 -3.63 9.04 -4.48
C MET A 65 -2.83 9.94 -3.52
N SER A 66 -1.62 10.35 -3.90
CA SER A 66 -0.83 11.31 -3.13
C SER A 66 -1.56 12.65 -2.95
N LYS A 67 -2.15 13.19 -4.01
CA LYS A 67 -2.95 14.42 -3.91
C LYS A 67 -4.17 14.23 -3.00
N MET A 68 -4.85 13.09 -3.09
CA MET A 68 -6.01 12.78 -2.24
C MET A 68 -5.60 12.68 -0.76
N LEU A 69 -4.51 11.98 -0.44
CA LEU A 69 -3.94 11.90 0.90
C LEU A 69 -3.53 13.27 1.46
N ALA A 70 -2.74 14.03 0.70
CA ALA A 70 -2.29 15.36 1.10
C ALA A 70 -3.47 16.31 1.36
N ARG A 71 -4.47 16.33 0.46
CA ARG A 71 -5.70 17.13 0.67
C ARG A 71 -6.45 16.72 1.92
N SER A 72 -6.55 15.42 2.19
CA SER A 72 -7.25 14.91 3.36
C SER A 72 -6.55 15.31 4.65
N PHE A 73 -5.21 15.26 4.67
CA PHE A 73 -4.42 15.70 5.83
C PHE A 73 -4.49 17.21 6.04
N ILE A 74 -4.45 18.01 4.97
CA ILE A 74 -4.63 19.46 5.04
C ILE A 74 -6.03 19.80 5.57
N HIS A 75 -7.06 19.12 5.07
CA HIS A 75 -8.44 19.33 5.50
C HIS A 75 -8.65 18.90 6.96
N PHE A 76 -8.04 17.79 7.37
CA PHE A 76 -8.03 17.33 8.75
C PHE A 76 -7.35 18.35 9.67
N ALA A 77 -6.19 18.87 9.28
CA ALA A 77 -5.50 19.91 10.05
C ALA A 77 -6.33 21.19 10.22
N TYR A 78 -7.16 21.53 9.23
CA TYR A 78 -8.02 22.72 9.26
C TYR A 78 -9.35 22.51 10.00
N THR A 79 -9.94 21.31 9.93
CA THR A 79 -11.33 21.05 10.36
C THR A 79 -11.52 19.94 11.38
N GLY A 80 -10.51 19.09 11.59
CA GLY A 80 -10.64 17.83 12.34
C GLY A 80 -11.32 16.70 11.56
N ASP A 81 -11.67 16.91 10.29
CA ASP A 81 -12.30 15.92 9.40
C ASP A 81 -11.42 15.71 8.15
N PRO A 82 -11.00 14.49 7.80
CA PRO A 82 -10.20 14.25 6.61
C PRO A 82 -10.98 14.38 5.29
N LEU A 83 -12.32 14.36 5.30
CA LEU A 83 -13.13 14.44 4.09
C LEU A 83 -13.41 15.87 3.64
N SER A 84 -12.93 16.23 2.45
CA SER A 84 -13.31 17.49 1.83
C SER A 84 -14.76 17.46 1.32
N ARG A 85 -15.53 18.52 1.62
CA ARG A 85 -16.88 18.72 1.07
C ARG A 85 -16.90 19.23 -0.37
N SER A 86 -15.75 19.57 -0.94
CA SER A 86 -15.67 20.01 -2.34
C SER A 86 -16.08 18.87 -3.28
N SER A 87 -16.95 19.18 -4.24
CA SER A 87 -17.39 18.25 -5.29
C SER A 87 -16.56 18.36 -6.56
N SER A 88 -15.72 19.39 -6.69
CA SER A 88 -14.93 19.67 -7.90
C SER A 88 -13.56 18.97 -7.92
N ILE A 89 -13.23 18.20 -6.88
CA ILE A 89 -11.90 17.62 -6.69
C ILE A 89 -12.07 16.15 -6.32
N LYS A 90 -11.26 15.27 -6.92
CA LYS A 90 -11.21 13.85 -6.56
C LYS A 90 -10.76 13.69 -5.10
N LYS A 91 -11.48 12.83 -4.38
CA LYS A 91 -11.37 12.63 -2.93
C LYS A 91 -11.73 11.20 -2.57
N PHE A 92 -11.48 10.83 -1.31
CA PHE A 92 -12.00 9.60 -0.75
C PHE A 92 -13.51 9.70 -0.59
N ASP A 93 -14.21 8.61 -0.85
CA ASP A 93 -15.67 8.56 -0.80
C ASP A 93 -16.17 8.60 0.65
N GLU A 94 -15.49 7.87 1.53
CA GLU A 94 -15.73 7.85 2.96
C GLU A 94 -14.39 7.82 3.72
N TRP A 95 -14.41 8.28 4.97
CA TRP A 95 -13.31 8.15 5.92
C TRP A 95 -13.93 8.20 7.33
N PRO A 96 -14.33 7.05 7.89
CA PRO A 96 -15.17 7.04 9.08
C PRO A 96 -14.40 7.45 10.33
N THR A 97 -15.12 8.04 11.29
CA THR A 97 -14.63 8.17 12.66
C THR A 97 -14.44 6.79 13.28
N ALA A 98 -13.31 6.58 13.94
CA ALA A 98 -12.90 5.29 14.50
C ALA A 98 -13.91 4.70 15.48
N TYR A 99 -14.55 5.54 16.31
CA TYR A 99 -15.43 5.13 17.40
C TYR A 99 -16.87 5.62 17.19
N ARG A 100 -17.57 5.03 16.21
CA ARG A 100 -18.99 5.34 15.90
C ARG A 100 -19.99 4.57 16.78
N LYS A 101 -19.60 3.43 17.37
CA LYS A 101 -20.48 2.60 18.22
C LYS A 101 -19.78 2.27 19.52
N ILE A 102 -20.47 2.57 20.62
CA ILE A 102 -19.97 2.34 21.98
C ILE A 102 -20.93 1.38 22.66
N ASN A 103 -20.39 0.37 23.33
CA ASN A 103 -21.19 -0.51 24.15
C ASN A 103 -21.43 0.16 25.52
N LYS A 104 -22.66 0.61 25.75
CA LYS A 104 -23.08 1.22 27.02
C LYS A 104 -23.12 0.21 28.17
N GLU A 105 -23.32 -1.08 27.88
CA GLU A 105 -23.40 -2.16 28.87
C GLU A 105 -22.02 -2.58 29.37
N ALA A 106 -20.99 -2.48 28.53
CA ALA A 106 -19.60 -2.80 28.85
C ALA A 106 -18.78 -1.60 29.36
N GLY A 107 -19.41 -0.65 30.04
CA GLY A 107 -18.72 0.49 30.65
C GLY A 107 -18.15 1.50 29.65
N ASN A 108 -18.88 1.78 28.56
CA ASN A 108 -18.51 2.74 27.52
C ASN A 108 -17.25 2.40 26.72
N MET A 109 -16.87 1.12 26.61
CA MET A 109 -15.81 0.72 25.68
C MET A 109 -16.32 0.64 24.24
N PRO A 110 -15.48 0.99 23.24
CA PRO A 110 -15.82 0.80 21.84
C PRO A 110 -15.93 -0.69 21.50
N SER A 111 -17.08 -1.12 20.96
CA SER A 111 -17.28 -2.51 20.50
C SER A 111 -16.84 -2.73 19.06
N MET A 112 -16.67 -1.66 18.30
CA MET A 112 -16.30 -1.68 16.89
C MET A 112 -15.38 -0.50 16.58
N LEU A 113 -14.31 -0.80 15.86
CA LEU A 113 -13.34 0.17 15.35
C LEU A 113 -13.52 0.29 13.84
N TYR A 114 -13.60 1.51 13.34
CA TYR A 114 -13.64 1.78 11.90
C TYR A 114 -12.29 2.31 11.41
N ILE A 115 -11.90 1.91 10.21
CA ILE A 115 -10.62 2.28 9.59
C ILE A 115 -10.79 2.45 8.09
N GLU A 116 -10.14 3.45 7.51
CA GLU A 116 -10.08 3.62 6.05
C GLU A 116 -8.93 2.80 5.47
N VAL A 117 -9.22 1.84 4.58
CA VAL A 117 -8.18 1.08 3.87
C VAL A 117 -7.91 1.77 2.55
N ILE A 118 -6.71 2.33 2.40
CA ILE A 118 -6.32 3.15 1.24
C ILE A 118 -5.50 2.31 0.26
N GLY A 119 -5.99 2.22 -0.97
CA GLY A 119 -5.32 1.55 -2.09
C GLY A 119 -5.34 0.02 -2.03
N GLY A 120 -4.50 -0.59 -2.87
CA GLY A 120 -4.39 -2.04 -2.99
C GLY A 120 -5.33 -2.65 -4.05
N PRO A 121 -5.34 -3.98 -4.20
CA PRO A 121 -6.00 -4.66 -5.32
C PRO A 121 -7.54 -4.54 -5.31
N TYR A 122 -8.13 -4.24 -4.16
CA TYR A 122 -9.58 -4.08 -3.99
C TYR A 122 -10.01 -2.61 -3.94
N GLY A 123 -9.10 -1.68 -4.20
CA GLY A 123 -9.35 -0.25 -4.12
C GLY A 123 -9.44 0.29 -2.69
N THR A 124 -9.87 1.54 -2.58
CA THR A 124 -9.98 2.24 -1.29
C THR A 124 -11.39 2.09 -0.73
N SER A 125 -11.51 1.68 0.53
CA SER A 125 -12.80 1.56 1.20
C SER A 125 -12.70 1.52 2.72
N PRO A 126 -13.77 1.91 3.44
CA PRO A 126 -13.88 1.69 4.87
C PRO A 126 -13.94 0.22 5.24
N ALA A 127 -13.27 -0.14 6.33
CA ALA A 127 -13.36 -1.44 6.99
C ALA A 127 -13.69 -1.28 8.48
N SER A 128 -14.18 -2.36 9.11
CA SER A 128 -14.49 -2.39 10.54
C SER A 128 -13.90 -3.61 11.23
N VAL A 129 -13.39 -3.43 12.43
CA VAL A 129 -12.88 -4.48 13.32
C VAL A 129 -13.76 -4.55 14.57
N THR A 130 -14.16 -5.75 14.97
CA THR A 130 -14.99 -5.99 16.15
C THR A 130 -14.26 -6.89 17.14
N ASP A 131 -14.38 -6.62 18.44
CA ASP A 131 -13.91 -7.55 19.47
C ASP A 131 -14.85 -8.78 19.48
N ARG A 132 -14.32 -9.95 19.14
CA ARG A 132 -15.06 -11.21 19.12
C ARG A 132 -14.87 -11.87 20.48
N ARG A 133 -15.58 -11.39 21.50
CA ARG A 133 -15.69 -12.08 22.79
C ARG A 133 -17.09 -12.68 22.90
N GLU A 134 -17.13 -14.01 23.07
CA GLU A 134 -18.27 -14.96 23.03
C GLU A 134 -18.60 -15.44 21.59
N GLU A 135 -18.42 -16.70 21.18
CA GLU A 135 -18.52 -18.01 21.86
C GLU A 135 -17.25 -18.88 21.64
N ALA A 136 -16.47 -19.09 22.70
CA ALA A 136 -15.55 -20.23 22.79
C ALA A 136 -16.16 -21.23 23.78
N THR A 137 -17.37 -21.71 23.47
CA THR A 137 -17.95 -22.88 24.10
C THR A 137 -18.27 -23.86 22.98
N GLU A 138 -17.54 -24.97 23.00
CA GLU A 138 -17.71 -26.15 22.16
C GLU A 138 -17.45 -25.93 20.66
N PHE A 139 -16.18 -25.92 20.25
CA PHE A 139 -15.65 -26.84 19.23
C PHE A 139 -14.14 -26.62 19.06
N GLY A 140 -13.36 -27.56 19.59
CA GLY A 140 -12.02 -27.90 19.10
C GLY A 140 -10.87 -26.99 19.54
N GLU A 141 -9.78 -27.62 19.98
CA GLU A 141 -8.46 -27.01 20.17
C GLU A 141 -8.14 -26.01 19.05
N PHE A 142 -8.20 -24.71 19.37
CA PHE A 142 -7.71 -23.68 18.49
C PHE A 142 -6.18 -23.62 18.62
N SER A 143 -5.55 -24.58 17.94
CA SER A 143 -4.11 -24.72 17.74
C SER A 143 -3.47 -23.38 17.38
N SER A 144 -2.22 -23.20 17.81
CA SER A 144 -1.29 -22.12 17.48
C SER A 144 -1.01 -21.95 15.96
N SER A 145 -1.86 -22.47 15.07
CA SER A 145 -1.80 -22.42 13.62
C SER A 145 -2.42 -21.15 13.00
N LEU A 146 -3.19 -20.34 13.74
CA LEU A 146 -3.74 -19.07 13.19
C LEU A 146 -2.66 -18.00 12.93
N TRP A 147 -1.48 -18.10 13.56
CA TRP A 147 -0.33 -17.26 13.20
C TRP A 147 0.40 -17.75 11.93
N LEU A 148 0.12 -18.98 11.48
CA LEU A 148 0.67 -19.57 10.25
C LEU A 148 -0.27 -19.43 9.04
N GLU A 149 -1.55 -19.08 9.23
CA GLU A 149 -2.45 -18.76 8.10
C GLU A 149 -2.31 -17.31 7.60
N ASN A 150 -1.59 -16.46 8.34
CA ASN A 150 -1.07 -15.19 7.83
C ASN A 150 0.27 -15.37 7.08
N VAL A 151 0.62 -16.59 6.68
CA VAL A 151 1.64 -16.79 5.65
C VAL A 151 1.04 -16.27 4.35
N GLN A 152 1.57 -15.13 3.96
CA GLN A 152 1.36 -14.49 2.68
C GLN A 152 1.20 -15.52 1.55
N GLN A 153 -0.03 -15.67 1.06
CA GLN A 153 -0.25 -16.36 -0.20
C GLN A 153 0.31 -15.49 -1.31
N VAL A 154 1.31 -16.03 -2.01
CA VAL A 154 1.69 -15.53 -3.33
C VAL A 154 0.47 -15.73 -4.21
N VAL A 155 -0.23 -14.63 -4.54
CA VAL A 155 -1.24 -14.64 -5.59
C VAL A 155 -0.50 -15.09 -6.85
N PRO A 156 -0.88 -16.23 -7.48
CA PRO A 156 -0.27 -16.65 -8.73
C PRO A 156 -0.85 -15.75 -9.80
N ASP A 157 -0.27 -14.56 -9.98
CA ASP A 157 -0.55 -13.76 -11.15
C ASP A 157 0.15 -14.44 -12.34
N ALA A 158 -0.58 -15.41 -12.90
CA ALA A 158 -0.25 -16.07 -14.15
C ALA A 158 -0.62 -15.16 -15.32
N GLN A 159 -0.11 -13.92 -15.32
CA GLN A 159 -0.07 -13.08 -16.52
C GLN A 159 1.31 -12.44 -16.62
N ASN A 160 2.14 -13.06 -17.47
CA ASN A 160 3.43 -12.59 -17.95
C ASN A 160 4.50 -12.43 -16.87
N SER A 161 4.96 -13.56 -16.34
CA SER A 161 6.29 -13.69 -15.76
C SER A 161 7.36 -13.58 -16.87
N GLU A 162 7.50 -12.39 -17.47
CA GLU A 162 8.81 -12.01 -18.00
C GLU A 162 9.75 -11.98 -16.79
N GLY A 163 10.67 -12.94 -16.77
CA GLY A 163 11.51 -13.24 -15.62
C GLY A 163 12.16 -11.98 -15.05
N MET A 164 12.26 -11.90 -13.73
CA MET A 164 13.00 -10.84 -13.06
C MET A 164 14.46 -10.87 -13.54
N GLU A 165 14.82 -9.91 -14.38
CA GLU A 165 16.21 -9.64 -14.68
C GLU A 165 16.87 -9.12 -13.41
N SER A 166 17.87 -9.85 -12.91
CA SER A 166 18.59 -9.48 -11.70
C SER A 166 19.29 -8.12 -11.86
N ALA A 167 19.59 -7.44 -10.75
CA ALA A 167 20.43 -6.23 -10.78
C ALA A 167 21.75 -6.46 -11.54
N ALA A 168 22.31 -7.67 -11.46
CA ALA A 168 23.46 -8.10 -12.24
C ALA A 168 23.17 -8.18 -13.76
N SER A 169 21.96 -8.61 -14.15
CA SER A 169 21.51 -8.60 -15.55
C SER A 169 21.40 -7.17 -16.10
N HIS A 170 20.80 -6.24 -15.35
CA HIS A 170 20.72 -4.85 -15.77
C HIS A 170 22.09 -4.16 -15.85
N ALA A 171 22.99 -4.43 -14.90
CA ALA A 171 24.37 -3.95 -14.97
C ALA A 171 25.09 -4.49 -16.21
N ARG A 172 24.93 -5.79 -16.49
CA ARG A 172 25.47 -6.44 -17.69
C ARG A 172 24.90 -5.86 -18.99
N GLN A 173 23.58 -5.64 -19.07
CA GLN A 173 22.94 -5.01 -20.23
C GLN A 173 23.42 -3.57 -20.45
N ARG A 174 23.58 -2.78 -19.39
CA ARG A 174 24.15 -1.42 -19.47
C ARG A 174 25.58 -1.47 -20.04
N GLN A 175 26.38 -2.43 -19.60
CA GLN A 175 27.74 -2.59 -20.09
C GLN A 175 27.78 -3.06 -21.56
N ILE A 176 26.94 -4.03 -21.94
CA ILE A 176 26.79 -4.49 -23.34
C ILE A 176 26.36 -3.35 -24.26
N LYS A 177 25.41 -2.52 -23.84
CA LYS A 177 24.96 -1.34 -24.59
C LYS A 177 26.07 -0.28 -24.68
N ARG A 178 26.76 0.01 -23.58
CA ARG A 178 27.87 0.98 -23.53
C ARG A 178 29.00 0.59 -24.48
N GLU A 179 29.34 -0.69 -24.51
CA GLU A 179 30.44 -1.20 -25.35
C GLU A 179 30.02 -1.49 -26.79
N LYS A 180 28.72 -1.30 -27.13
CA LYS A 180 28.14 -1.57 -28.45
C LYS A 180 28.48 -2.98 -28.95
N LEU A 181 28.50 -3.96 -28.04
CA LEU A 181 29.06 -5.28 -28.29
C LEU A 181 28.40 -5.99 -29.49
N PHE A 182 27.07 -5.90 -29.60
CA PHE A 182 26.34 -6.50 -30.73
C PHE A 182 26.63 -5.83 -32.08
N GLN A 183 26.90 -4.52 -32.11
CA GLN A 183 27.32 -3.83 -33.34
C GLN A 183 28.71 -4.28 -33.76
N ARG A 184 29.61 -4.52 -32.80
CA ARG A 184 30.95 -5.05 -33.06
C ARG A 184 30.90 -6.48 -33.56
N CYS A 185 30.10 -7.35 -32.96
CA CYS A 185 29.91 -8.72 -33.44
C CYS A 185 29.30 -8.75 -34.85
N GLY A 186 28.31 -7.90 -35.13
CA GLY A 186 27.74 -7.76 -36.48
C GLY A 186 28.78 -7.31 -37.51
N TYR A 187 29.62 -6.34 -37.16
CA TYR A 187 30.70 -5.87 -38.03
C TYR A 187 31.76 -6.96 -38.28
N ILE A 188 32.16 -7.70 -37.25
CA ILE A 188 33.12 -8.80 -37.37
C ILE A 188 32.55 -9.92 -38.25
N ASN A 189 31.28 -10.27 -38.09
CA ASN A 189 30.63 -11.28 -38.93
C ASN A 189 30.54 -10.81 -40.39
N SER A 190 30.20 -9.54 -40.64
CA SER A 190 30.23 -9.01 -42.01
C SER A 190 31.64 -9.00 -42.62
N LEU A 191 32.67 -8.80 -41.80
CA LEU A 191 34.06 -8.89 -42.23
C LEU A 191 34.46 -10.32 -42.56
N ALA A 192 34.04 -11.30 -41.74
CA ALA A 192 34.28 -12.72 -42.01
C ALA A 192 33.60 -13.18 -43.31
N GLU A 193 32.33 -12.78 -43.53
CA GLU A 193 31.61 -13.05 -44.78
C GLU A 193 32.29 -12.39 -45.99
N THR A 194 32.82 -11.17 -45.83
CA THR A 194 33.53 -10.47 -46.92
C THR A 194 34.91 -11.05 -47.19
N LEU A 195 35.57 -11.62 -46.18
CA LEU A 195 36.91 -12.22 -46.27
C LEU A 195 36.90 -13.72 -46.58
N GLY A 196 35.72 -14.36 -46.58
CA GLY A 196 35.54 -15.76 -46.99
C GLY A 196 36.13 -16.78 -46.02
N ILE A 197 36.17 -16.47 -44.71
CA ILE A 197 36.64 -17.37 -43.64
C ILE A 197 35.48 -17.71 -42.71
#